data_AF-A0A9P6DVF2-F1
#
_entry.id   AF-A0A9P6DVF2-F1
#
_cell.length_a   1.000
_cell.length_b   1.000
_cell.length_c   1.000
_cell.angle_alpha   90.00
_cell.angle_beta   90.00
_cell.angle_gamma   90.00
#
_symmetry.space_group_name_H-M   'P 1'
#
loop_
_entity.id
_entity.type
_entity.pdbx_description
1 polymer ?
#
loop_
_entity_poly.entity_id
_entity_poly.type
_entity_poly.pdbx_seq_one_letter_code
_entity_poly.pdbx_strand_id
1 'polypeptide(L)'
;MQHEGNNAKAPRRSNKAVVCQHDRVIVYASMWTPGEQQFYAFTLIDVVMAELPEHWRVGILYDIGCQIHRSALKWDLLPQWMPCIIFAISVFHAYGHQWVCQLWYHPRKGDVWGLMDGEGCERLWSDLRCLIPNLRVSGYHRYPPPKHLPGDHSKYI
;
A
#
# COMPACT_ATOMS: atom_id res chain seq x y z
N MET A 1 -4.32 -35.92 -31.77
CA MET A 1 -4.67 -35.41 -30.44
C MET A 1 -4.17 -33.98 -30.34
N GLN A 2 -5.09 -33.03 -30.21
CA GLN A 2 -4.80 -31.60 -30.18
C GLN A 2 -4.03 -31.26 -28.90
N HIS A 3 -2.90 -30.58 -29.03
CA HIS A 3 -2.27 -29.89 -27.90
C HIS A 3 -3.12 -28.65 -27.60
N GLU A 4 -4.00 -28.74 -26.61
CA GLU A 4 -4.63 -27.57 -26.02
C GLU A 4 -3.56 -26.79 -25.24
N GLY A 5 -2.98 -25.78 -25.90
CA GLY A 5 -2.16 -24.77 -25.25
C GLY A 5 -3.04 -23.97 -24.30
N ASN A 6 -3.00 -24.33 -23.02
CA ASN A 6 -3.66 -23.58 -21.97
C ASN A 6 -3.02 -22.19 -21.88
N ASN A 7 -3.63 -21.20 -22.54
CA ASN A 7 -3.21 -19.81 -22.55
C ASN A 7 -3.59 -19.13 -21.22
N ALA A 8 -3.18 -19.74 -20.11
CA ALA A 8 -3.34 -19.16 -18.79
C ALA A 8 -2.41 -17.96 -18.69
N LYS A 9 -2.97 -16.76 -18.84
CA LYS A 9 -2.26 -15.49 -18.66
C LYS A 9 -1.63 -15.50 -17.27
N ALA A 10 -0.30 -15.46 -17.21
CA ALA A 10 0.41 -15.41 -15.93
C ALA A 10 -0.18 -14.29 -15.05
N PRO A 11 -0.50 -14.56 -13.77
CA PRO A 11 -1.11 -13.57 -12.90
C PRO A 11 -0.20 -12.35 -12.84
N ARG A 12 -0.77 -11.16 -13.09
CA ARG A 12 -0.04 -9.91 -12.92
C ARG A 12 0.29 -9.77 -11.45
N ARG A 13 1.55 -10.00 -11.10
CA ARG A 13 2.06 -9.73 -9.77
C ARG A 13 2.32 -8.24 -9.67
N SER A 14 1.74 -7.66 -8.63
CA SER A 14 1.96 -6.27 -8.26
C SER A 14 2.79 -6.22 -6.99
N ASN A 15 3.35 -5.06 -6.69
CA ASN A 15 4.06 -4.81 -5.46
C ASN A 15 3.36 -3.71 -4.68
N LYS A 16 3.67 -3.62 -3.40
CA LYS A 16 3.43 -2.43 -2.59
C LYS A 16 4.70 -2.10 -1.84
N ALA A 17 4.88 -0.81 -1.58
CA ALA A 17 6.01 -0.32 -0.82
C ALA A 17 5.54 0.73 0.18
N VAL A 18 6.31 0.89 1.25
CA VAL A 18 6.31 2.08 2.08
C VAL A 18 7.65 2.75 1.88
N VAL A 19 7.62 4.03 1.55
CA VAL A 19 8.82 4.85 1.38
C VAL A 19 8.82 5.96 2.43
N CYS A 20 10.01 6.32 2.91
CA CYS A 20 10.16 7.48 3.78
C CYS A 20 10.09 8.79 2.98
N GLN A 21 10.07 9.91 3.69
CA GLN A 21 10.10 11.26 3.09
C GLN A 21 11.33 11.57 2.22
N HIS A 22 12.37 10.73 2.28
CA HIS A 22 13.59 10.84 1.47
C HIS A 22 13.62 9.83 0.31
N ASP A 23 12.46 9.26 -0.04
CA ASP A 23 12.29 8.28 -1.13
C ASP A 23 13.11 7.01 -0.95
N ARG A 24 13.39 6.66 0.30
CA ARG A 24 14.01 5.38 0.65
C ARG A 24 12.94 4.37 1.00
N VAL A 25 13.03 3.20 0.39
CA VAL A 25 12.16 2.07 0.69
C VAL A 25 12.39 1.63 2.13
N ILE A 26 11.32 1.64 2.94
CA ILE A 26 11.30 1.09 4.29
C ILE A 26 10.85 -0.37 4.22
N VAL A 27 9.72 -0.62 3.54
CA VAL A 27 9.14 -1.95 3.36
C VAL A 27 8.75 -2.14 1.91
N TYR A 28 8.96 -3.35 1.39
CA TYR A 28 8.54 -3.76 0.05
C TYR A 28 7.90 -5.13 0.12
N ALA A 29 6.66 -5.25 -0.38
CA ALA A 29 5.86 -6.46 -0.32
C ALA A 29 5.38 -6.87 -1.71
N SER A 30 5.43 -8.18 -1.98
CA SER A 30 4.81 -8.76 -3.16
C SER A 30 3.32 -9.01 -2.90
N MET A 31 2.46 -8.57 -3.82
CA MET A 31 1.03 -8.87 -3.78
C MET A 31 0.75 -10.16 -4.54
N TRP A 32 -0.04 -11.03 -3.91
CA TRP A 32 -0.36 -12.37 -4.42
C TRP A 32 -1.82 -12.47 -4.87
N THR A 33 -2.69 -11.62 -4.34
CA THR A 33 -4.08 -11.54 -4.77
C THR A 33 -4.25 -10.43 -5.82
N PRO A 34 -5.21 -10.57 -6.75
CA PRO A 34 -5.56 -9.49 -7.65
C PRO A 34 -6.09 -8.27 -6.89
N GLY A 35 -5.70 -7.08 -7.35
CA GLY A 35 -6.19 -5.80 -6.84
C GLY A 35 -5.40 -5.25 -5.66
N GLU A 36 -5.51 -3.93 -5.48
CA GLU A 36 -4.79 -3.15 -4.46
C GLU A 36 -5.47 -3.20 -3.08
N GLN A 37 -6.01 -4.36 -2.71
CA GLN A 37 -6.92 -4.51 -1.57
C GLN A 37 -6.41 -3.81 -0.29
N GLN A 38 -7.32 -3.17 0.45
CA GLN A 38 -6.97 -2.30 1.59
C GLN A 38 -6.18 -3.03 2.68
N PHE A 39 -6.36 -4.35 2.84
CA PHE A 39 -5.64 -5.14 3.84
C PHE A 39 -4.11 -5.01 3.67
N TYR A 40 -3.59 -4.91 2.44
CA TYR A 40 -2.17 -4.72 2.24
C TYR A 40 -1.68 -3.39 2.80
N ALA A 41 -2.48 -2.33 2.68
CA ALA A 41 -2.13 -1.03 3.26
C ALA A 41 -2.09 -1.14 4.79
N PHE A 42 -3.11 -1.73 5.42
CA PHE A 42 -3.13 -1.92 6.87
C PHE A 42 -1.96 -2.78 7.37
N THR A 43 -1.67 -3.90 6.71
CA THR A 43 -0.53 -4.76 7.06
C THR A 43 0.80 -4.02 6.96
N LEU A 44 1.01 -3.23 5.89
CA LEU A 44 2.24 -2.46 5.74
C LEU A 44 2.40 -1.38 6.82
N ILE A 45 1.29 -0.73 7.20
CA ILE A 45 1.28 0.23 8.31
C ILE A 45 1.64 -0.48 9.61
N ASP A 46 0.98 -1.60 9.92
CA ASP A 46 1.22 -2.38 11.15
C ASP A 46 2.69 -2.81 11.27
N VAL A 47 3.25 -3.37 10.18
CA VAL A 47 4.66 -3.79 10.12
C VAL A 47 5.60 -2.61 10.34
N VAL A 48 5.34 -1.44 9.75
CA VAL A 48 6.19 -0.27 9.95
C VAL A 48 6.07 0.27 11.37
N MET A 49 4.85 0.38 11.90
CA MET A 49 4.60 0.93 13.23
C MET A 49 5.19 0.06 14.34
N ALA A 50 5.17 -1.27 14.18
CA ALA A 50 5.76 -2.21 15.14
C ALA A 50 7.29 -2.04 15.31
N GLU A 51 7.97 -1.47 14.31
CA GLU A 51 9.41 -1.22 14.33
C GLU A 51 9.76 0.21 14.80
N LEU A 52 8.77 1.08 14.98
CA LEU A 52 8.96 2.46 15.42
C LEU A 52 8.70 2.61 16.93
N PRO A 53 9.34 3.57 17.60
CA PRO A 53 9.03 3.84 19.01
C PRO A 53 7.57 4.27 19.20
N GLU A 54 6.89 3.70 20.20
CA GLU A 54 5.44 3.90 20.43
C GLU A 54 5.02 5.37 20.62
N HIS A 55 5.93 6.22 21.08
CA HIS A 55 5.68 7.64 21.34
C HIS A 55 5.81 8.53 20.08
N TRP A 56 6.23 7.97 18.94
CA TRP A 56 6.38 8.73 17.71
C TRP A 56 5.01 9.03 17.08
N ARG A 57 4.85 10.25 16.57
CA ARG A 57 3.73 10.60 15.70
C ARG A 57 4.14 10.38 14.24
N VAL A 58 3.36 9.60 13.50
CA VAL A 58 3.70 9.17 12.14
C VAL A 58 2.66 9.70 11.15
N GLY A 59 3.12 10.42 10.15
CA GLY A 59 2.30 10.88 9.03
C GLY A 59 2.30 9.87 7.89
N ILE A 60 1.13 9.52 7.38
CA ILE A 60 0.95 8.60 6.25
C ILE A 60 0.29 9.35 5.09
N LEU A 61 1.00 9.43 3.97
CA LEU A 61 0.50 9.91 2.69
C LEU A 61 0.15 8.71 1.81
N TYR A 62 -1.09 8.63 1.37
CA TYR A 62 -1.56 7.59 0.47
C TYR A 62 -2.73 8.09 -0.38
N ASP A 63 -2.80 7.69 -1.65
CA ASP A 63 -3.80 8.17 -2.61
C ASP A 63 -5.23 8.07 -2.07
N ILE A 64 -5.53 6.95 -1.40
CA ILE A 64 -6.83 6.73 -0.75
C ILE A 64 -6.74 6.86 0.78
N GLY A 65 -5.83 7.68 1.29
CA GLY A 65 -5.58 7.87 2.73
C GLY A 65 -6.84 8.25 3.53
N CYS A 66 -7.74 9.04 2.96
CA CYS A 66 -9.02 9.36 3.60
C CYS A 66 -9.96 8.15 3.72
N GLN A 67 -9.89 7.20 2.78
CA GLN A 67 -10.67 5.97 2.83
C GLN A 67 -10.06 4.99 3.83
N ILE A 68 -8.72 4.88 3.85
CA ILE A 68 -8.01 4.06 4.84
C ILE A 68 -8.31 4.55 6.25
N HIS A 69 -8.20 5.85 6.51
CA HIS A 69 -8.53 6.41 7.82
C HIS A 69 -9.98 6.12 8.22
N ARG A 70 -10.94 6.33 7.30
CA ARG A 70 -12.35 6.01 7.57
C ARG A 70 -12.57 4.53 7.85
N SER A 71 -11.95 3.64 7.07
CA SER A 71 -12.05 2.20 7.27
C SER A 71 -11.44 1.79 8.63
N ALA A 72 -10.31 2.39 9.02
CA ALA A 72 -9.68 2.13 10.31
C ALA A 72 -10.62 2.46 11.47
N LEU A 73 -11.22 3.66 11.46
CA LEU A 73 -12.16 4.07 12.49
C LEU A 73 -13.46 3.26 12.49
N LYS A 74 -13.98 2.91 11.30
CA LYS A 74 -15.26 2.22 11.17
C LYS A 74 -15.19 0.77 11.66
N TRP A 75 -14.07 0.10 11.38
CA TRP A 75 -13.90 -1.33 11.63
C TRP A 75 -12.91 -1.63 12.76
N ASP A 76 -12.49 -0.60 13.50
CA ASP A 76 -11.53 -0.70 14.60
C ASP A 76 -10.21 -1.39 14.19
N LEU A 77 -9.67 -1.00 13.03
CA LEU A 77 -8.41 -1.54 12.52
C LEU A 77 -7.24 -0.72 13.06
N LEU A 78 -6.17 -1.41 13.46
CA LEU A 78 -4.96 -0.83 14.03
C LEU A 78 -5.22 0.05 15.27
N PRO A 79 -6.08 -0.38 16.22
CA PRO A 79 -6.52 0.46 17.33
C PRO A 79 -5.36 0.98 18.19
N GLN A 80 -4.29 0.20 18.33
CA GLN A 80 -3.10 0.58 19.08
C GLN A 80 -2.30 1.72 18.42
N TRP A 81 -2.35 1.84 17.09
CA TRP A 81 -1.57 2.83 16.34
C TRP A 81 -2.37 4.08 15.98
N MET A 82 -3.70 3.98 15.95
CA MET A 82 -4.54 5.09 15.54
C MET A 82 -4.33 6.40 16.31
N PRO A 83 -4.03 6.42 17.62
CA PRO A 83 -3.76 7.66 18.34
C PRO A 83 -2.50 8.40 17.88
N CYS A 84 -1.52 7.71 17.28
CA CYS A 84 -0.24 8.31 16.87
C CYS A 84 -0.09 8.49 15.35
N ILE A 85 -1.02 7.97 14.56
CA ILE A 85 -1.02 8.13 13.10
C ILE A 85 -1.84 9.34 12.66
N ILE A 86 -1.32 10.11 11.70
CA ILE A 86 -2.04 11.14 10.97
C ILE A 86 -2.11 10.72 9.50
N PHE A 87 -3.28 10.80 8.88
CA PHE A 87 -3.48 10.47 7.47
C PHE A 87 -3.64 11.72 6.60
N ALA A 88 -3.06 11.69 5.40
CA ALA A 88 -3.32 12.63 4.33
C ALA A 88 -3.27 11.93 2.96
N ILE A 89 -3.68 12.66 1.93
CA ILE A 89 -3.64 12.21 0.53
C ILE A 89 -2.45 12.88 -0.15
N SER A 90 -1.73 12.18 -1.02
CA SER A 90 -0.73 12.77 -1.92
C SER A 90 -1.30 14.01 -2.66
N VAL A 91 -0.47 15.04 -2.85
CA VAL A 91 -0.93 16.39 -3.23
C VAL A 91 -1.71 16.39 -4.53
N PHE A 92 -1.23 15.68 -5.55
CA PHE A 92 -1.95 15.60 -6.83
C PHE A 92 -3.25 14.80 -6.71
N HIS A 93 -3.20 13.67 -6.02
CA HIS A 93 -4.36 12.79 -5.85
C HIS A 93 -5.47 13.41 -5.01
N ALA A 94 -5.14 14.31 -4.09
CA ALA A 94 -6.13 15.00 -3.26
C ALA A 94 -7.20 15.72 -4.12
N TYR A 95 -6.81 16.32 -5.25
CA TYR A 95 -7.74 16.98 -6.17
C TYR A 95 -8.71 16.01 -6.87
N GLY A 96 -8.38 14.73 -6.96
CA GLY A 96 -9.27 13.68 -7.47
C GLY A 96 -10.37 13.26 -6.48
N HIS A 97 -10.29 13.70 -5.21
CA HIS A 97 -11.26 13.37 -4.18
C HIS A 97 -12.33 14.45 -4.01
N GLN A 98 -13.41 14.10 -3.31
CA GLN A 98 -14.48 15.05 -2.95
C GLN A 98 -13.95 16.28 -2.21
N TRP A 99 -14.66 17.40 -2.33
CA TRP A 99 -14.27 18.69 -1.76
C TRP A 99 -13.91 18.61 -0.26
N VAL A 100 -14.68 17.86 0.53
CA VAL A 100 -14.38 17.66 1.96
C VAL A 100 -13.02 17.00 2.18
N CYS A 101 -12.66 15.99 1.37
CA CYS A 101 -11.34 15.36 1.45
C CYS A 101 -10.22 16.34 1.09
N GLN A 102 -10.43 17.23 0.11
CA GLN A 102 -9.49 18.28 -0.24
C GLN A 102 -9.31 19.31 0.88
N LEU A 103 -10.26 19.48 1.79
CA LEU A 103 -10.11 20.35 2.96
C LEU A 103 -9.34 19.66 4.08
N TRP A 104 -9.73 18.43 4.43
CA TRP A 104 -9.25 17.76 5.64
C TRP A 104 -7.99 16.93 5.46
N TYR A 105 -7.76 16.37 4.27
CA TYR A 105 -6.66 15.44 4.01
C TYR A 105 -5.61 15.99 3.05
N HIS A 106 -5.73 17.25 2.62
CA HIS A 106 -4.76 17.85 1.72
C HIS A 106 -3.50 18.28 2.50
N PRO A 107 -2.29 17.79 2.17
CA PRO A 107 -1.08 18.02 2.97
C PRO A 107 -0.75 19.50 3.13
N ARG A 108 -0.97 20.29 2.08
CA ARG A 108 -0.75 21.76 2.09
C ARG A 108 -1.68 22.55 3.02
N LYS A 109 -2.66 21.89 3.66
CA LYS A 109 -3.58 22.50 4.63
C LYS A 109 -3.27 22.10 6.07
N GLY A 110 -2.29 21.23 6.29
CA GLY A 110 -1.87 20.80 7.62
C GLY A 110 -0.41 21.10 7.88
N ASP A 111 -0.09 21.52 9.10
CA ASP A 111 1.25 21.99 9.46
C ASP A 111 2.28 20.87 9.60
N VAL A 112 1.83 19.61 9.68
CA VAL A 112 2.67 18.44 10.00
C VAL A 112 3.37 17.82 8.79
N TRP A 113 3.03 18.23 7.57
CA TRP A 113 3.47 17.57 6.32
C TRP A 113 4.68 18.22 5.65
N GLY A 114 5.05 19.43 6.09
CA GLY A 114 6.13 20.20 5.47
C GLY A 114 5.91 20.40 3.97
N LEU A 115 6.93 20.08 3.16
CA LEU A 115 6.88 20.22 1.70
C LEU A 115 6.57 18.91 0.95
N MET A 116 6.25 17.82 1.65
CA MET A 116 6.02 16.52 1.04
C MET A 116 4.87 16.56 0.02
N ASP A 117 5.09 15.91 -1.13
CA ASP A 117 4.10 15.74 -2.20
C ASP A 117 3.35 14.40 -2.10
N GLY A 118 3.95 13.39 -1.46
CA GLY A 118 3.40 12.05 -1.32
C GLY A 118 3.63 11.14 -2.54
N GLU A 119 4.52 11.52 -3.47
CA GLU A 119 4.73 10.81 -4.76
C GLU A 119 5.94 9.83 -4.73
N GLY A 120 6.40 9.46 -3.54
CA GLY A 120 7.62 8.66 -3.39
C GLY A 120 7.50 7.24 -3.95
N CYS A 121 6.32 6.64 -3.83
CA CYS A 121 6.07 5.32 -4.40
C CYS A 121 6.04 5.37 -5.94
N GLU A 122 5.49 6.43 -6.52
CA GLU A 122 5.45 6.70 -7.95
C GLU A 122 6.84 6.86 -8.54
N ARG A 123 7.72 7.58 -7.84
CA ARG A 123 9.14 7.68 -8.22
C ARG A 123 9.84 6.33 -8.16
N LEU A 124 9.65 5.57 -7.07
CA LEU A 124 10.16 4.20 -6.96
C LEU A 124 9.67 3.30 -8.11
N TRP A 125 8.38 3.34 -8.44
CA TRP A 125 7.82 2.53 -9.52
C TRP A 125 8.35 2.95 -10.89
N SER A 126 8.58 4.25 -11.11
CA SER A 126 9.23 4.75 -12.31
C SER A 126 10.64 4.18 -12.46
N ASP A 127 11.44 4.17 -11.39
CA ASP A 127 12.80 3.62 -11.39
C ASP A 127 12.81 2.10 -11.62
N LEU A 128 11.83 1.38 -11.06
CA LEU A 128 11.69 -0.07 -11.22
C LEU A 128 11.05 -0.48 -12.55
N ARG A 129 10.61 0.47 -13.40
CA ARG A 129 9.90 0.21 -14.66
C ARG A 129 10.64 -0.76 -15.58
N CYS A 130 11.97 -0.69 -15.62
CA CYS A 130 12.80 -1.55 -16.46
C CYS A 130 12.72 -3.04 -16.07
N LEU A 131 12.30 -3.36 -14.84
CA LEU A 131 12.15 -4.73 -14.36
C LEU A 131 10.82 -5.36 -14.78
N ILE A 132 9.82 -4.56 -15.17
CA ILE A 132 8.47 -5.05 -15.51
C ILE A 132 8.50 -6.14 -16.61
N PRO A 133 9.21 -5.98 -17.74
CA PRO A 133 9.24 -7.02 -18.78
C PRO A 133 9.83 -8.34 -18.27
N ASN A 134 10.94 -8.28 -17.55
CA ASN A 134 11.65 -9.46 -17.02
C ASN A 134 10.82 -10.19 -15.97
N LEU A 135 10.15 -9.46 -15.08
CA LEU A 135 9.33 -10.02 -14.01
C LEU A 135 8.03 -10.65 -14.53
N ARG A 136 7.49 -10.19 -15.67
CA ARG A 136 6.34 -10.83 -16.32
C ARG A 136 6.65 -12.24 -16.82
N VAL A 137 7.88 -12.47 -17.31
CA VAL A 137 8.30 -13.78 -17.84
C VAL A 137 8.77 -14.70 -16.72
N SER A 138 9.62 -14.19 -15.82
CA SER A 138 10.30 -14.99 -14.79
C SER A 138 9.54 -15.11 -13.47
N GLY A 139 8.55 -14.24 -13.21
CA GLY A 139 7.78 -14.26 -11.97
C GLY A 139 6.89 -15.49 -11.85
N TYR A 140 6.39 -16.02 -12.97
CA TYR A 140 5.53 -17.20 -13.00
C TYR A 140 6.20 -18.45 -12.42
N HIS A 141 7.48 -18.67 -12.75
CA HIS A 141 8.19 -19.92 -12.44
C HIS A 141 8.90 -19.94 -11.09
N ARG A 142 9.12 -18.78 -10.46
CA ARG A 142 9.97 -18.69 -9.25
C ARG A 142 9.25 -18.90 -7.93
N TYR A 143 7.94 -18.64 -7.86
CA TYR A 143 7.17 -18.84 -6.64
C TYR A 143 5.73 -19.25 -6.97
N PRO A 144 5.36 -20.54 -6.94
CA PRO A 144 3.97 -20.93 -7.08
C PRO A 144 3.12 -20.26 -5.98
N PRO A 145 1.84 -19.96 -6.23
CA PRO A 145 0.96 -19.43 -5.19
C PRO A 145 1.01 -20.36 -3.97
N PRO A 146 1.04 -19.82 -2.74
CA PRO A 146 1.00 -20.66 -1.55
C PRO A 146 -0.23 -21.57 -1.66
N LYS A 147 -0.01 -22.88 -1.58
CA LYS A 147 -1.10 -23.86 -1.46
C LYS A 147 -1.90 -23.42 -0.24
N HIS A 148 -3.23 -23.32 -0.35
CA HIS A 148 -4.11 -22.99 0.77
C HIS A 148 -3.64 -23.75 2.01
N LEU A 149 -3.19 -23.02 3.02
CA LEU A 149 -2.96 -23.61 4.33
C LEU A 149 -4.34 -23.98 4.87
N PRO A 150 -4.56 -25.25 5.27
CA PRO A 150 -5.82 -25.65 5.85
C PRO A 150 -5.99 -24.95 7.20
N GLY A 151 -6.94 -24.01 7.26
CA GLY A 151 -7.49 -23.45 8.50
C GLY A 151 -6.71 -22.29 9.11
N ASP A 152 -7.17 -21.07 8.88
CA ASP A 152 -7.49 -20.08 9.94
C ASP A 152 -8.15 -18.86 9.28
N HIS A 153 -9.48 -18.84 9.29
CA HIS A 153 -10.28 -17.71 8.79
C HIS A 153 -10.59 -16.69 9.89
N SER A 154 -9.80 -16.60 10.96
CA SER A 154 -10.15 -15.81 12.14
C SER A 154 -9.08 -14.82 12.58
N LYS A 155 -8.40 -14.08 11.68
CA LYS A 155 -7.51 -12.99 12.12
C LYS A 155 -7.50 -11.70 11.31
N TYR A 156 -8.30 -11.58 10.26
CA TYR A 156 -8.38 -10.34 9.47
C TYR A 156 -9.81 -10.11 8.98
N ILE A 157 -10.69 -9.73 9.90
CA ILE A 157 -11.90 -8.94 9.62
C ILE A 157 -11.77 -7.67 10.44
#